data_AF-A0A2P6FSX2-F1
#
_entry.id   AF-A0A2P6FSX2-F1
#
_cell.length_a   1.000
_cell.length_b   1.000
_cell.length_c   1.000
_cell.angle_alpha   90.00
_cell.angle_beta   90.00
_cell.angle_gamma   90.00
#
_symmetry.space_group_name_H-M   'P 1'
#
loop_
_entity.id
_entity.type
_entity.pdbx_description
1 polymer ?
#
loop_
_entity_poly.entity_id
_entity_poly.type
_entity_poly.pdbx_seq_one_letter_code
_entity_poly.pdbx_strand_id
1 'polypeptide(L)'
;MIRLILLPTFLLIHFMLSGCKPITKVSGYVPIEAEIEELKLGVTTKQDAVKILGEPLTYGVDSSNSLLYLQQEIKAVAFFKPYVTEREIIKLTFNEASVLSDLERSTEVGPDDFTMEKKITVSPGRKLSFWQQIFGNIGNFSSEEFIN
;
A
#
# COMPACT_ATOMS: atom_id res chain seq x y z
N MET A 1 -42.76 -31.70 14.76
CA MET A 1 -41.40 -32.22 14.48
C MET A 1 -40.65 -31.39 13.44
N ILE A 2 -41.26 -31.03 12.30
CA ILE A 2 -40.61 -30.20 11.24
C ILE A 2 -40.08 -28.83 11.76
N ARG A 3 -40.83 -28.15 12.64
CA ARG A 3 -40.39 -26.86 13.23
C ARG A 3 -39.18 -26.95 14.17
N LEU A 4 -38.90 -28.10 14.77
CA LEU A 4 -37.81 -28.29 15.74
C LEU A 4 -36.44 -28.49 15.05
N ILE A 5 -36.45 -28.91 13.78
CA ILE A 5 -35.23 -29.18 12.96
C ILE A 5 -34.88 -27.97 12.08
N LEU A 6 -35.86 -27.14 11.71
CA LEU A 6 -35.66 -25.93 10.90
C LEU A 6 -34.91 -24.81 11.63
N LEU A 7 -35.02 -24.73 12.96
CA LEU A 7 -34.37 -23.68 13.76
C LEU A 7 -32.83 -23.79 13.81
N PRO A 8 -32.23 -24.96 14.13
CA PRO A 8 -30.77 -25.10 14.19
C PRO A 8 -30.10 -25.06 12.81
N THR A 9 -30.78 -25.52 11.76
CA THR A 9 -30.26 -25.48 10.38
C THR A 9 -30.18 -24.05 9.84
N PHE A 10 -31.17 -23.21 10.15
CA PHE A 10 -31.15 -21.79 9.78
C PHE A 10 -30.02 -21.02 10.49
N LEU A 11 -29.74 -21.37 11.76
CA LEU A 11 -28.66 -20.79 12.55
C LEU A 11 -27.27 -21.16 11.99
N LEU A 12 -27.08 -22.43 11.59
CA LEU A 12 -25.82 -22.92 11.03
C LEU A 12 -25.48 -22.23 9.69
N ILE A 13 -26.50 -22.04 8.83
CA ILE A 13 -26.35 -21.35 7.54
C ILE A 13 -25.95 -19.88 7.76
N HIS A 14 -26.55 -19.19 8.73
CA HIS A 14 -26.18 -17.80 9.05
C HIS A 14 -24.73 -17.67 9.51
N PHE A 15 -24.21 -18.66 10.23
CA PHE A 15 -22.82 -18.64 10.69
C PHE A 15 -21.83 -18.78 9.52
N MET A 16 -22.17 -19.57 8.50
CA MET A 16 -21.33 -19.82 7.33
C MET A 16 -21.18 -18.61 6.39
N LEU A 17 -22.07 -17.61 6.45
CA LEU A 17 -21.97 -16.41 5.59
C LEU A 17 -21.15 -15.26 6.21
N SER A 18 -20.70 -15.38 7.45
CA SER A 18 -20.08 -14.26 8.19
C SER A 18 -18.57 -14.03 7.92
N GLY A 19 -17.96 -14.79 7.00
CA GLY A 19 -16.49 -14.81 6.83
C GLY A 19 -15.91 -14.02 5.65
N CYS A 20 -16.71 -13.49 4.73
CA CYS A 20 -16.16 -12.82 3.54
C CYS A 20 -15.90 -11.33 3.83
N LYS A 21 -14.64 -10.97 4.08
CA LYS A 21 -14.19 -9.57 4.15
C LYS A 21 -13.11 -9.30 3.10
N PRO A 22 -13.15 -8.13 2.43
CA PRO A 22 -12.07 -7.71 1.55
C PRO A 22 -10.77 -7.52 2.34
N ILE A 23 -9.65 -7.84 1.71
CA ILE A 23 -8.33 -7.53 2.25
C ILE A 23 -8.04 -6.07 1.91
N THR A 24 -7.92 -5.23 2.92
CA THR A 24 -7.50 -3.83 2.75
C THR A 24 -6.02 -3.70 3.07
N LYS A 25 -5.29 -2.94 2.24
CA LYS A 25 -3.88 -2.65 2.45
C LYS A 25 -3.66 -1.16 2.23
N VAL A 26 -3.20 -0.48 3.27
CA VAL A 26 -2.72 0.90 3.16
C VAL A 26 -1.24 0.85 2.78
N SER A 27 -0.85 1.66 1.80
CA SER A 27 0.52 1.78 1.33
C SER A 27 0.86 3.25 1.17
N GLY A 28 2.04 3.63 1.66
CA GLY A 28 2.57 4.97 1.49
C GLY A 28 2.62 5.76 2.80
N TYR A 29 2.79 7.07 2.66
CA TYR A 29 2.83 8.03 3.76
C TYR A 29 2.35 9.40 3.26
N VAL A 30 1.46 10.01 4.02
CA VAL A 30 1.01 11.40 3.84
C VAL A 30 1.11 12.11 5.20
N PRO A 31 1.78 13.27 5.27
CA PRO A 31 1.85 14.09 6.47
C PRO A 31 0.46 14.52 6.96
N ILE A 32 0.35 14.73 8.27
CA ILE A 32 -0.89 15.25 8.88
C ILE A 32 -1.01 16.75 8.64
N GLU A 33 -2.25 17.27 8.68
CA GLU A 33 -2.55 18.69 8.43
C GLU A 33 -1.71 19.64 9.28
N ALA A 34 -1.50 19.31 10.56
CA ALA A 34 -0.72 20.14 11.49
C ALA A 34 0.73 20.37 11.04
N GLU A 35 1.35 19.38 10.39
CA GLU A 35 2.72 19.50 9.88
C GLU A 35 2.77 20.29 8.57
N ILE A 36 1.70 20.19 7.76
CA ILE A 36 1.55 20.94 6.51
C ILE A 36 1.37 22.43 6.81
N GLU A 37 0.60 22.77 7.85
CA GLU A 37 0.38 24.15 8.30
C GLU A 37 1.67 24.83 8.81
N GLU A 38 2.68 24.05 9.21
CA GLU A 38 3.99 24.59 9.61
C GLU A 38 4.81 25.09 8.40
N LEU A 39 4.48 24.61 7.18
CA LEU A 39 5.14 25.00 5.96
C LEU A 39 4.68 26.39 5.50
N LYS A 40 5.65 27.23 5.12
CA LYS A 40 5.41 28.59 4.61
C LYS A 40 5.95 28.74 3.21
N LEU A 41 5.07 29.06 2.27
CA LEU A 41 5.43 29.41 0.90
C LEU A 41 6.43 30.57 0.89
N GLY A 42 7.48 30.45 0.09
CA GLY A 42 8.55 31.45 -0.05
C GLY A 42 9.54 31.53 1.11
N VAL A 43 9.39 30.71 2.16
CA VAL A 43 10.28 30.72 3.34
C VAL A 43 10.86 29.35 3.62
N THR A 44 10.02 28.31 3.63
CA THR A 44 10.46 26.95 4.00
C THR A 44 11.39 26.39 2.93
N THR A 45 12.58 25.97 3.35
CA THR A 45 13.54 25.31 2.46
C THR A 45 13.19 23.83 2.28
N LYS A 46 13.68 23.20 1.21
CA LYS A 46 13.54 21.76 0.99
C LYS A 46 14.04 20.93 2.17
N GLN A 47 15.16 21.34 2.78
CA GLN A 47 15.73 20.64 3.94
C GLN A 47 14.84 20.77 5.17
N ASP A 48 14.25 21.94 5.41
CA ASP A 48 13.37 22.12 6.55
C ASP A 48 12.03 21.41 6.35
N ALA A 49 11.50 21.39 5.13
CA ALA A 49 10.33 20.58 4.79
C ALA A 49 10.56 19.09 5.09
N VAL A 50 11.73 18.53 4.76
CA VAL A 50 12.09 17.14 5.09
C VAL A 50 12.27 16.94 6.60
N LYS A 51 12.75 17.93 7.34
CA LYS A 51 12.83 17.83 8.82
C LYS A 51 11.45 17.82 9.48
N ILE A 52 10.50 18.59 8.94
CA ILE A 52 9.14 18.70 9.47
C ILE A 52 8.33 17.45 9.08
N LEU A 53 8.34 17.07 7.80
CA LEU A 53 7.46 16.06 7.22
C LEU A 53 8.09 14.66 7.12
N GLY A 54 9.41 14.55 7.26
CA GLY A 54 10.17 13.33 7.00
C GLY A 54 10.66 13.18 5.55
N GLU A 55 11.36 12.08 5.26
CA GLU A 55 11.79 11.74 3.89
C GLU A 55 10.60 11.22 3.07
N PRO A 56 10.39 11.72 1.84
CA PRO A 56 9.34 11.19 0.98
C PRO A 56 9.66 9.77 0.50
N LEU A 57 8.62 8.99 0.25
CA LEU A 57 8.74 7.65 -0.33
C LEU A 57 9.13 7.66 -1.82
N THR A 58 8.86 8.77 -2.51
CA THR A 58 9.12 8.92 -3.94
C THR A 58 9.45 10.37 -4.22
N TYR A 59 10.54 10.60 -4.95
CA TYR A 59 10.83 11.91 -5.53
C TYR A 59 9.98 12.06 -6.80
N GLY A 60 9.44 13.25 -7.06
CA GLY A 60 8.63 13.50 -8.26
C GLY A 60 9.38 13.18 -9.55
N VAL A 61 8.67 13.14 -10.68
CA VAL A 61 9.28 12.93 -12.02
C VAL A 61 10.41 13.95 -12.24
N ASP A 62 10.21 15.18 -11.77
CA ASP A 62 11.23 16.22 -11.62
C ASP A 62 11.95 16.08 -10.26
N SER A 63 12.68 14.98 -10.12
CA SER A 63 13.29 14.51 -8.86
C SER A 63 14.17 15.54 -8.12
N SER A 64 14.64 16.60 -8.80
CA SER A 64 15.43 17.66 -8.18
C SER A 64 14.57 18.68 -7.41
N ASN A 65 13.37 19.01 -7.90
CA ASN A 65 12.64 20.21 -7.47
C ASN A 65 11.28 19.93 -6.83
N SER A 66 10.90 18.66 -6.67
CA SER A 66 9.62 18.31 -6.04
C SER A 66 9.75 17.18 -5.01
N LEU A 67 9.00 17.31 -3.91
CA LEU A 67 8.81 16.24 -2.94
C LEU A 67 7.37 15.73 -3.06
N LEU A 68 7.19 14.42 -3.10
CA LEU A 68 5.89 13.79 -3.31
C LEU A 68 5.58 12.86 -2.13
N TYR A 69 4.52 13.20 -1.39
CA TYR A 69 3.93 12.35 -0.37
C TYR A 69 2.68 11.70 -0.94
N LEU A 70 2.58 10.39 -0.81
CA LEU A 70 1.53 9.59 -1.42
C LEU A 70 1.09 8.53 -0.42
N GLN A 71 -0.21 8.46 -0.19
CA GLN A 71 -0.86 7.38 0.52
C GLN A 71 -1.98 6.82 -0.36
N GLN A 72 -2.10 5.51 -0.42
CA GLN A 72 -3.18 4.84 -1.13
C GLN A 72 -3.73 3.67 -0.32
N GLU A 73 -5.06 3.52 -0.34
CA GLU A 73 -5.75 2.34 0.16
C GLU A 73 -6.09 1.41 -1.01
N ILE A 74 -5.52 0.21 -0.99
CA ILE A 74 -5.74 -0.83 -1.98
C ILE A 74 -6.67 -1.88 -1.38
N LYS A 75 -7.77 -2.17 -2.07
CA LYS A 75 -8.69 -3.25 -1.69
C LYS A 75 -8.56 -4.41 -2.66
N ALA A 76 -8.45 -5.62 -2.11
CA ALA A 76 -8.42 -6.88 -2.84
C ALA A 76 -9.59 -7.77 -2.38
N VAL A 77 -10.35 -8.28 -3.34
CA VAL A 77 -11.49 -9.18 -3.09
C VAL A 77 -11.19 -10.52 -3.76
N ALA A 78 -11.08 -11.58 -2.97
CA ALA A 78 -10.80 -12.94 -3.44
C ALA A 78 -9.61 -12.97 -4.43
N PHE A 79 -9.84 -13.46 -5.65
CA PHE A 79 -8.85 -13.58 -6.73
C PHE A 79 -8.94 -12.44 -7.76
N PHE A 80 -9.77 -11.42 -7.53
CA PHE A 80 -9.89 -10.29 -8.44
C PHE A 80 -8.68 -9.36 -8.34
N LYS A 81 -8.45 -8.60 -9.41
CA LYS A 81 -7.38 -7.62 -9.47
C LYS A 81 -7.61 -6.56 -8.37
N PRO A 82 -6.61 -6.28 -7.52
CA PRO A 82 -6.71 -5.21 -6.53
C PRO A 82 -6.94 -3.86 -7.21
N TYR A 83 -7.73 -3.01 -6.57
CA TYR A 83 -8.01 -1.65 -7.02
C TYR A 83 -7.80 -0.66 -5.89
N VAL A 84 -7.44 0.57 -6.26
CA VAL A 84 -7.27 1.68 -5.32
C VAL A 84 -8.65 2.23 -5.00
N THR A 85 -8.98 2.34 -3.71
CA THR A 85 -10.25 2.89 -3.25
C THR A 85 -10.12 4.36 -2.87
N GLU A 86 -8.99 4.71 -2.28
CA GLU A 86 -8.67 6.06 -1.85
C GLU A 86 -7.19 6.33 -2.15
N ARG A 87 -6.90 7.56 -2.58
CA ARG A 87 -5.54 8.03 -2.82
C ARG A 87 -5.46 9.47 -2.37
N GLU A 88 -4.40 9.79 -1.65
CA GLU A 88 -4.06 11.14 -1.27
C GLU A 88 -2.63 11.44 -1.69
N ILE A 89 -2.45 12.57 -2.34
CA ILE A 89 -1.19 13.05 -2.90
C ILE A 89 -0.97 14.47 -2.40
N ILE A 90 0.22 14.72 -1.88
CA ILE A 90 0.71 16.06 -1.59
C ILE A 90 2.01 16.26 -2.36
N LYS A 91 2.01 17.22 -3.28
CA LYS A 91 3.18 17.64 -4.03
C LYS A 91 3.65 18.98 -3.50
N LEU A 92 4.90 19.01 -3.04
CA LEU A 92 5.61 20.24 -2.72
C LEU A 92 6.55 20.57 -3.87
N THR A 93 6.40 21.76 -4.44
CA THR A 93 7.27 22.24 -5.51
C THR A 93 8.22 23.29 -4.94
N PHE A 94 9.49 23.19 -5.32
CA PHE A 94 10.56 24.10 -4.90
C PHE A 94 11.12 24.85 -6.09
N ASN A 95 11.47 26.11 -5.89
CA ASN A 95 12.17 26.91 -6.89
C ASN A 95 13.67 26.53 -6.99
N GLU A 96 14.41 27.18 -7.89
CA GLU A 96 15.85 26.94 -8.07
C GLU A 96 16.69 27.22 -6.82
N ALA A 97 16.20 28.09 -5.92
CA ALA A 97 16.83 28.38 -4.63
C ALA A 97 16.47 27.35 -3.54
N SER A 98 15.81 26.23 -3.89
CA SER A 98 15.33 25.20 -2.96
C SER A 98 14.34 25.70 -1.90
N VAL A 99 13.57 26.73 -2.23
CA VAL A 99 12.51 27.30 -1.37
C VAL A 99 11.15 26.88 -1.91
N LEU A 100 10.25 26.53 -0.98
CA LEU A 100 8.90 26.08 -1.30
C LEU A 100 8.15 27.17 -2.10
N SER A 101 7.77 26.85 -3.33
CA SER A 101 7.04 27.77 -4.22
C SER A 101 5.56 27.44 -4.31
N ASP A 102 5.20 26.17 -4.19
CA ASP A 102 3.83 25.70 -4.38
C ASP A 102 3.54 24.43 -3.57
N LEU A 103 2.28 24.29 -3.16
CA LEU A 103 1.76 23.14 -2.42
C LEU A 103 0.44 22.72 -3.04
N GLU A 104 0.43 21.52 -3.60
CA GLU A 104 -0.74 20.95 -4.26
C GLU A 104 -1.19 19.68 -3.54
N ARG A 105 -2.49 19.60 -3.23
CA ARG A 105 -3.12 18.42 -2.64
C ARG A 105 -4.16 17.87 -3.61
N SER A 106 -4.08 16.57 -3.89
CA SER A 106 -5.06 15.88 -4.72
C SER A 106 -5.49 14.58 -4.04
N THR A 107 -6.80 14.32 -4.07
CA THR A 107 -7.40 13.07 -3.56
C THR A 107 -7.94 12.21 -4.70
N GLU A 108 -7.52 12.50 -5.95
CA GLU A 108 -8.09 11.85 -7.11
C GLU A 108 -7.53 10.43 -7.31
N VAL A 109 -8.44 9.48 -7.54
CA VAL A 109 -8.12 8.06 -7.72
C VAL A 109 -7.78 7.73 -9.20
N GLY A 110 -7.94 8.70 -10.11
CA GLY A 110 -7.72 8.59 -11.55
C GLY A 110 -6.24 8.70 -12.03
N PRO A 111 -5.98 8.45 -13.32
CA PRO A 111 -4.67 8.60 -13.95
C PRO A 111 -4.29 10.04 -14.33
N ASP A 112 -5.19 11.01 -14.14
CA ASP A 112 -5.14 12.26 -14.90
C ASP A 112 -4.15 13.32 -14.37
N ASP A 113 -3.78 13.30 -13.09
CA ASP A 113 -2.91 14.37 -12.53
C ASP A 113 -1.45 13.98 -12.27
N PHE A 114 -1.17 12.70 -12.03
CA PHE A 114 0.18 12.24 -11.66
C PHE A 114 0.54 10.98 -12.45
N THR A 115 1.29 11.16 -13.54
CA THR A 115 1.81 10.04 -14.33
C THR A 115 2.90 9.32 -13.52
N MET A 116 2.50 8.33 -12.74
CA MET A 116 3.40 7.49 -11.96
C MET A 116 4.05 6.46 -12.87
N GLU A 117 5.37 6.48 -12.99
CA GLU A 117 6.09 5.36 -13.58
C GLU A 117 5.90 4.11 -12.71
N LYS A 118 5.40 3.03 -13.32
CA LYS A 118 5.25 1.75 -12.63
C LYS A 118 6.63 1.12 -12.41
N LYS A 119 7.29 1.46 -11.31
CA LYS A 119 8.45 0.73 -10.83
C LYS A 119 7.99 -0.56 -10.14
N ILE A 120 8.11 -1.68 -10.85
CA ILE A 120 7.78 -3.00 -10.29
C ILE A 120 8.95 -3.47 -9.45
N THR A 121 8.76 -3.59 -8.14
CA THR A 121 9.72 -4.26 -7.28
C THR A 121 9.59 -5.77 -7.48
N VAL A 122 10.54 -6.36 -8.22
CA VAL A 122 10.61 -7.81 -8.37
C VAL A 122 11.10 -8.37 -7.03
N SER A 123 10.24 -9.09 -6.30
CA SER A 123 10.66 -9.78 -5.09
C SER A 123 11.76 -10.80 -5.46
N PRO A 124 12.92 -10.81 -4.77
CA PRO A 124 13.97 -11.81 -4.97
C PRO A 124 13.53 -13.15 -4.37
N GLY A 125 12.46 -13.74 -4.92
CA GLY A 125 12.00 -15.07 -4.64
C GLY A 125 12.60 -16.04 -5.67
N ARG A 126 13.09 -17.18 -5.21
CA ARG A 126 13.52 -18.28 -6.08
C ARG A 126 12.31 -18.71 -6.92
N LYS A 127 12.37 -18.56 -8.25
CA LYS A 127 11.30 -19.02 -9.15
C LYS A 127 11.30 -20.55 -9.18
N LEU A 128 10.51 -21.16 -8.31
CA LEU A 128 10.28 -22.60 -8.34
C LEU A 128 9.39 -22.94 -9.54
N SER A 129 9.76 -23.98 -10.30
CA SER A 129 8.84 -24.52 -11.30
C SER A 129 7.62 -25.16 -10.60
N PHE A 130 6.50 -25.29 -11.32
CA PHE A 130 5.27 -25.91 -10.79
C PHE A 130 5.55 -27.23 -10.06
N TRP A 131 6.37 -28.10 -10.67
CA TRP A 131 6.75 -29.39 -10.09
C TRP A 131 7.64 -29.26 -8.86
N GLN A 132 8.49 -28.23 -8.80
CA GLN A 132 9.34 -27.93 -7.65
C GLN A 132 8.53 -27.38 -6.45
N GLN A 133 7.39 -26.72 -6.69
CA GLN A 133 6.48 -26.31 -5.61
C GLN A 133 5.74 -27.51 -5.02
N ILE A 134 5.36 -28.48 -5.86
CA ILE A 134 4.68 -29.70 -5.42
C ILE A 134 5.65 -30.67 -4.72
N PHE A 135 6.83 -30.87 -5.29
CA PHE A 135 7.79 -31.89 -4.82
C PHE A 135 8.98 -31.32 -4.03
N GLY A 136 9.08 -30.00 -3.84
CA GLY A 136 10.22 -29.37 -3.18
C GLY A 136 10.39 -29.72 -1.70
N ASN A 137 9.39 -30.36 -1.09
CA ASN A 137 9.45 -30.86 0.28
C ASN A 137 9.75 -32.37 0.39
N ILE A 138 9.86 -33.08 -0.74
CA ILE A 138 10.17 -34.52 -0.74
C ILE A 138 11.70 -34.66 -0.64
N GLY A 139 12.16 -35.28 0.46
CA GLY A 139 13.59 -35.51 0.71
C GLY A 139 14.23 -34.62 1.77
N ASN A 140 13.47 -33.74 2.44
CA ASN A 140 13.95 -33.01 3.62
C ASN A 140 13.91 -33.90 4.86
N PHE A 141 14.70 -34.98 4.84
CA PHE A 141 14.92 -35.84 5.99
C PHE A 141 15.99 -35.16 6.85
N SER A 142 15.59 -34.62 8.01
CA SER A 142 16.56 -34.25 9.04
C SER A 142 17.30 -35.52 9.46
N SER A 143 18.62 -35.52 9.34
CA SER A 143 19.45 -36.68 9.71
C SER A 143 19.39 -36.97 11.22
N GLU A 144 18.77 -36.10 12.02
CA GLU A 144 18.48 -36.29 13.44
C GLU A 144 17.41 -37.35 13.77
N GLU A 145 16.52 -37.75 12.86
CA GLU A 145 15.38 -38.64 13.22
C GLU A 145 15.64 -40.14 12.96
N PHE A 146 16.76 -40.50 12.32
CA PHE A 146 17.09 -41.90 11.99
C PHE A 146 18.06 -42.59 12.96
N ILE A 147 18.41 -41.96 14.10
CA ILE A 147 19.32 -42.53 15.12
C ILE A 147 18.63 -42.63 16.49
N ASN A 148 17.40 -43.16 16.55
CA ASN A 148 16.85 -43.74 17.78
C ASN A 148 15.93 -44.94 17.48
#